data_AF-A0A1Q4GQZ0-F1
#
_entry.id   AF-A0A1Q4GQZ0-F1
#
_cell.length_a   1.000
_cell.length_b   1.000
_cell.length_c   1.000
_cell.angle_alpha   90.00
_cell.angle_beta   90.00
_cell.angle_gamma   90.00
#
_symmetry.space_group_name_H-M   'P 1'
#
loop_
_entity.id
_entity.type
_entity.pdbx_description
1 polymer ?
#
loop_
_entity_poly.entity_id
_entity_poly.type
_entity_poly.pdbx_seq_one_letter_code
_entity_poly.pdbx_strand_id
1 'polypeptide(L)'
;MHTLRLLVVAGIALAVGACGTTPPVGKPAGSARGGYYLDDGPDANPPVDLDAVPDAVPRREPLHRFANRTYVALGNTYTPLSSAGGYREEGLASWYGRRFHGKKTASGELYDMYAMTAAHPTLPIPSYARVTALDSGRSVVVRINDRGPFHKNRLVDVSYTAAHRLGLVARGSARVRVESLDPDAYDTRGEALSEGVFLQIGAFSRADNAQQLVARLARELAVDPERTRVVLRDSLHRVQLGPYSSDDEALADRARVRERLDLNAVLVRRDG
;
A
#
# COMPACT_ATOMS: atom_id res chain seq x y z
N MET A 1 19.95 -65.30 80.67
CA MET A 1 21.41 -65.09 80.69
C MET A 1 21.81 -64.65 79.29
N HIS A 2 22.55 -63.53 79.23
CA HIS A 2 23.32 -62.89 78.14
C HIS A 2 23.14 -63.42 76.70
N THR A 3 22.96 -62.59 75.67
CA THR A 3 23.80 -61.43 75.31
C THR A 3 23.08 -60.45 74.37
N LEU A 4 23.25 -59.17 74.67
CA LEU A 4 23.02 -58.00 73.82
C LEU A 4 24.10 -57.91 72.73
N ARG A 5 23.73 -57.71 71.47
CA ARG A 5 24.63 -57.17 70.43
C ARG A 5 23.89 -56.11 69.61
N LEU A 6 24.27 -54.85 69.86
CA LEU A 6 24.04 -53.72 68.98
C LEU A 6 24.80 -53.94 67.67
N LEU A 7 24.13 -53.74 66.54
CA LEU A 7 24.78 -53.40 65.27
C LEU A 7 23.96 -52.28 64.63
N VAL A 8 24.58 -51.10 64.61
CA VAL A 8 24.18 -49.92 63.85
C VAL A 8 24.59 -50.17 62.40
N VAL A 9 23.63 -50.14 61.46
CA VAL A 9 23.92 -49.95 60.04
C VAL A 9 23.03 -48.83 59.52
N ALA A 10 23.71 -47.84 58.94
CA ALA A 10 23.18 -46.60 58.42
C ALA A 10 22.39 -46.80 57.12
N GLY A 11 21.60 -45.78 56.79
CA GLY A 11 20.59 -45.79 55.75
C GLY A 11 21.11 -46.01 54.34
N ILE A 12 20.18 -46.42 53.48
CA ILE A 12 19.94 -45.89 52.14
C ILE A 12 18.44 -46.09 51.89
N ALA A 13 17.69 -44.99 51.78
CA ALA A 13 16.32 -45.02 51.28
C ALA A 13 16.40 -45.26 49.76
N LEU A 14 16.04 -46.46 49.32
CA LEU A 14 15.78 -46.74 47.90
C LEU A 14 14.48 -46.05 47.50
N ALA A 15 14.60 -44.90 46.83
CA ALA A 15 13.53 -44.33 46.04
C ALA A 15 13.32 -45.21 44.79
N VAL A 16 12.25 -46.00 44.78
CA VAL A 16 11.79 -46.69 43.57
C VAL A 16 11.19 -45.62 42.65
N GLY A 17 12.01 -45.10 41.73
CA GLY A 17 11.55 -44.32 40.59
C GLY A 17 10.85 -45.25 39.61
N ALA A 18 9.53 -45.26 39.63
CA ALA A 18 8.74 -45.88 38.58
C ALA A 18 8.91 -45.06 37.28
N CYS A 19 9.54 -45.68 36.29
CA CYS A 19 9.70 -45.16 34.94
C CYS A 19 8.33 -45.01 34.25
N GLY A 20 7.79 -43.79 34.24
CA GLY A 20 6.81 -43.37 33.24
C GLY A 20 7.54 -42.91 31.99
N THR A 21 7.68 -43.77 30.98
CA THR A 21 8.18 -43.37 29.66
C THR A 21 7.08 -42.61 28.92
N THR A 22 6.97 -41.30 29.14
CA THR A 22 6.31 -40.43 28.17
C THR A 22 7.16 -40.42 26.90
N PRO A 23 6.61 -40.78 25.72
CA PRO A 23 7.35 -40.63 24.48
C PRO A 23 7.74 -39.15 24.33
N PRO A 24 8.95 -38.85 23.83
CA PRO A 24 9.29 -37.47 23.52
C PRO A 24 8.24 -36.97 22.53
N VAL A 25 7.55 -35.89 22.89
CA VAL A 25 6.66 -35.16 21.98
C VAL A 25 7.49 -34.90 20.73
N GLY A 26 7.15 -35.62 19.66
CA GLY A 26 7.81 -35.48 18.37
C GLY A 26 7.75 -34.01 18.00
N LYS A 27 8.91 -33.43 17.68
CA LYS A 27 8.99 -32.15 16.99
C LYS A 27 7.96 -32.19 15.85
N PRO A 28 7.11 -31.17 15.67
CA PRO A 28 6.23 -31.16 14.53
C PRO A 28 7.11 -31.25 13.28
N ALA A 29 6.76 -32.20 12.42
CA ALA A 29 7.38 -32.40 11.12
C ALA A 29 7.37 -31.06 10.36
N GLY A 30 8.50 -30.75 9.72
CA GLY A 30 8.78 -29.45 9.12
C GLY A 30 7.63 -28.90 8.30
N SER A 31 7.25 -27.65 8.60
CA SER A 31 6.35 -26.90 7.74
C SER A 31 6.98 -26.76 6.36
N ALA A 32 6.19 -27.05 5.33
CA ALA A 32 6.50 -26.71 3.96
C ALA A 32 7.02 -25.26 3.84
N ARG A 33 7.96 -25.02 2.92
CA ARG A 33 8.55 -23.71 2.63
C ARG A 33 7.46 -22.65 2.43
N GLY A 34 7.25 -21.83 3.44
CA GLY A 34 6.24 -20.77 3.49
C GLY A 34 6.16 -20.19 4.91
N GLY A 35 7.30 -19.92 5.53
CA GLY A 35 7.40 -19.32 6.86
C GLY A 35 7.81 -17.87 6.76
N TYR A 36 7.20 -17.02 7.60
CA TYR A 36 7.58 -15.62 7.72
C TYR A 36 9.08 -15.47 8.06
N TYR A 37 9.74 -14.45 7.53
CA TYR A 37 11.17 -14.23 7.76
C TYR A 37 11.40 -13.67 9.18
N LEU A 38 12.14 -14.39 10.04
CA LEU A 38 12.59 -13.93 11.38
C LEU A 38 11.46 -13.45 12.32
N ASP A 39 10.54 -14.34 12.70
CA ASP A 39 9.37 -14.08 13.57
C ASP A 39 8.51 -12.87 13.16
N ASP A 40 8.72 -12.33 11.96
CA ASP A 40 7.90 -11.28 11.38
C ASP A 40 6.53 -11.86 10.97
N GLY A 41 5.50 -11.05 10.84
CA GLY A 41 4.17 -11.60 10.58
C GLY A 41 3.02 -10.62 10.84
N PRO A 42 1.77 -11.07 10.68
CA PRO A 42 0.61 -10.27 11.07
C PRO A 42 0.65 -9.96 12.57
N ASP A 43 -0.11 -8.96 13.02
CA ASP A 43 -0.44 -8.86 14.44
C ASP A 43 -1.28 -10.04 14.93
N ALA A 44 -1.30 -10.26 16.25
CA ALA A 44 -2.08 -11.34 16.84
C ALA A 44 -3.57 -11.13 16.62
N ASN A 45 -3.99 -9.85 16.63
CA ASN A 45 -5.36 -9.42 16.39
C ASN A 45 -5.32 -8.29 15.35
N PRO A 46 -5.21 -8.60 14.05
CA PRO A 46 -5.30 -7.57 13.02
C PRO A 46 -6.73 -6.96 13.01
N PRO A 47 -6.89 -5.72 12.50
CA PRO A 47 -8.21 -5.14 12.25
C PRO A 47 -9.09 -6.07 11.41
N VAL A 48 -10.39 -6.08 11.70
CA VAL A 48 -11.34 -7.04 11.11
C VAL A 48 -11.57 -6.80 9.61
N ASP A 49 -11.44 -5.54 9.15
CA ASP A 49 -11.78 -5.16 7.78
C ASP A 49 -10.59 -4.53 7.04
N LEU A 50 -9.61 -5.36 6.71
CA LEU A 50 -8.46 -4.94 5.90
C LEU A 50 -8.82 -4.71 4.44
N ASP A 51 -9.91 -5.29 3.95
CA ASP A 51 -10.36 -5.14 2.56
C ASP A 51 -11.00 -3.77 2.31
N ALA A 52 -11.57 -3.13 3.35
CA ALA A 52 -12.08 -1.76 3.27
C ALA A 52 -10.98 -0.67 3.27
N VAL A 53 -9.71 -1.01 3.55
CA VAL A 53 -8.62 -0.04 3.51
C VAL A 53 -8.42 0.41 2.06
N PRO A 54 -8.64 1.71 1.73
CA PRO A 54 -8.54 2.19 0.37
C PRO A 54 -7.09 2.15 -0.12
N ASP A 55 -6.94 2.02 -1.43
CA ASP A 55 -5.66 2.18 -2.12
C ASP A 55 -5.00 3.53 -1.81
N ALA A 56 -3.67 3.59 -1.93
CA ALA A 56 -2.98 4.87 -1.87
C ALA A 56 -3.37 5.74 -3.08
N VAL A 57 -3.79 6.98 -2.84
CA VAL A 57 -4.13 7.94 -3.90
C VAL A 57 -2.85 8.59 -4.44
N PRO A 58 -2.51 8.45 -5.74
CA PRO A 58 -1.34 9.09 -6.33
C PRO A 58 -1.39 10.62 -6.19
N ARG A 59 -0.30 11.22 -5.73
CA ARG A 59 -0.19 12.67 -5.51
C ARG A 59 1.18 13.18 -5.92
N ARG A 60 1.22 14.39 -6.46
CA ARG A 60 2.46 15.12 -6.71
C ARG A 60 2.99 15.65 -5.39
N GLU A 61 4.12 15.11 -4.96
CA GLU A 61 4.78 15.47 -3.71
C GLU A 61 6.26 15.80 -3.94
N PRO A 62 6.84 16.71 -3.14
CA PRO A 62 8.27 16.95 -3.16
C PRO A 62 9.05 15.66 -2.86
N LEU A 63 10.00 15.32 -3.72
CA LEU A 63 10.89 14.18 -3.50
C LEU A 63 11.72 14.38 -2.22
N HIS A 64 11.86 13.31 -1.44
CA HIS A 64 12.63 13.32 -0.21
C HIS A 64 14.13 13.57 -0.51
N ARG A 65 14.72 14.57 0.13
CA ARG A 65 16.07 15.09 -0.18
C ARG A 65 17.19 14.05 -0.07
N PHE A 66 17.05 13.10 0.86
CA PHE A 66 18.09 12.12 1.18
C PHE A 66 17.79 10.72 0.66
N ALA A 67 16.52 10.31 0.65
CA ALA A 67 16.13 8.95 0.28
C ALA A 67 16.30 8.66 -1.22
N ASN A 68 16.45 9.69 -2.06
CA ASN A 68 16.63 9.57 -3.51
C ASN A 68 18.09 9.68 -3.96
N ARG A 69 19.05 9.73 -3.03
CA ARG A 69 20.48 9.69 -3.36
C ARG A 69 20.91 8.26 -3.66
N THR A 70 21.93 8.10 -4.50
CA THR A 70 22.61 6.81 -4.66
C THR A 70 23.10 6.31 -3.31
N TYR A 71 22.90 5.02 -3.03
CA TYR A 71 23.22 4.40 -1.75
C TYR A 71 23.74 2.98 -1.96
N VAL A 72 24.36 2.42 -0.91
CA VAL A 72 24.85 1.04 -0.90
C VAL A 72 24.08 0.25 0.16
N ALA A 73 23.60 -0.93 -0.21
CA ALA A 73 22.97 -1.87 0.72
C ALA A 73 23.39 -3.30 0.38
N LEU A 74 23.78 -4.06 1.41
CA LEU A 74 24.28 -5.45 1.29
C LEU A 74 25.36 -5.63 0.20
N GLY A 75 26.26 -4.64 0.07
CA GLY A 75 27.35 -4.67 -0.91
C GLY A 75 26.95 -4.32 -2.35
N ASN A 76 25.70 -3.93 -2.61
CA ASN A 76 25.24 -3.50 -3.94
C ASN A 76 24.93 -2.00 -3.94
N THR A 77 25.25 -1.32 -5.05
CA THR A 77 24.93 0.10 -5.26
C THR A 77 23.58 0.24 -5.96
N TYR A 78 22.73 1.11 -5.42
CA TYR A 78 21.41 1.42 -5.97
C TYR A 78 21.31 2.91 -6.26
N THR A 79 20.80 3.26 -7.44
CA THR A 79 20.53 4.64 -7.85
C THR A 79 19.02 4.79 -8.07
N PRO A 80 18.32 5.50 -7.17
CA PRO A 80 16.90 5.80 -7.38
C PRO A 80 16.65 6.57 -8.67
N LEU A 81 15.50 6.31 -9.29
CA LEU A 81 15.00 7.06 -10.43
C LEU A 81 14.71 8.51 -10.02
N SER A 82 14.81 9.43 -10.98
CA SER A 82 14.59 10.87 -10.77
C SER A 82 13.15 11.31 -10.96
N SER A 83 12.30 10.49 -11.58
CA SER A 83 10.89 10.78 -11.84
C SER A 83 9.98 9.59 -11.58
N ALA A 84 8.72 9.87 -11.22
CA ALA A 84 7.65 8.88 -11.24
C ALA A 84 7.12 8.68 -12.68
N GLY A 85 6.42 7.56 -12.91
CA GLY A 85 5.94 7.17 -14.24
C GLY A 85 6.96 6.41 -15.08
N GLY A 86 6.48 5.64 -16.05
CA GLY A 86 7.30 4.94 -17.06
C GLY A 86 8.07 3.70 -16.59
N TYR A 87 8.14 3.44 -15.29
CA TYR A 87 8.72 2.20 -14.76
C TYR A 87 7.70 1.06 -14.77
N ARG A 88 8.09 -0.09 -15.31
CA ARG A 88 7.32 -1.33 -15.30
C ARG A 88 8.26 -2.53 -15.22
N GLU A 89 8.10 -3.36 -14.19
CA GLU A 89 8.92 -4.55 -14.01
C GLU A 89 8.09 -5.68 -13.38
N GLU A 90 8.48 -6.93 -13.66
CA GLU A 90 7.92 -8.12 -13.02
C GLU A 90 8.97 -8.80 -12.14
N GLY A 91 8.55 -9.28 -10.97
CA GLY A 91 9.44 -9.93 -10.04
C GLY A 91 8.70 -10.48 -8.83
N LEU A 92 9.43 -10.89 -7.80
CA LEU A 92 8.81 -11.43 -6.58
C LEU A 92 8.46 -10.29 -5.62
N ALA A 93 7.20 -10.21 -5.20
CA ALA A 93 6.83 -9.41 -4.04
C ALA A 93 6.98 -10.24 -2.76
N SER A 94 7.41 -9.59 -1.68
CA SER A 94 7.16 -10.07 -0.33
C SER A 94 6.51 -8.97 0.50
N TRP A 95 6.43 -9.14 1.81
CA TRP A 95 5.84 -8.14 2.70
C TRP A 95 6.51 -8.17 4.06
N TYR A 96 6.40 -7.07 4.78
CA TYR A 96 7.01 -6.86 6.09
C TYR A 96 5.92 -6.61 7.13
N GLY A 97 6.07 -7.19 8.31
CA GLY A 97 5.01 -7.27 9.32
C GLY A 97 5.32 -6.52 10.60
N ARG A 98 4.84 -7.08 11.72
CA ARG A 98 4.93 -6.51 13.07
C ARG A 98 6.35 -6.10 13.47
N ARG A 99 7.39 -6.82 13.04
CA ARG A 99 8.77 -6.53 13.46
C ARG A 99 9.23 -5.13 13.06
N PHE A 100 8.66 -4.60 11.98
CA PHE A 100 8.99 -3.28 11.46
C PHE A 100 7.99 -2.21 11.90
N HIS A 101 6.78 -2.61 12.34
CA HIS A 101 5.72 -1.67 12.68
C HIS A 101 6.20 -0.62 13.71
N GLY A 102 5.90 0.65 13.44
CA GLY A 102 6.34 1.78 14.26
C GLY A 102 7.82 2.18 14.10
N LYS A 103 8.60 1.52 13.23
CA LYS A 103 9.99 1.93 12.94
C LYS A 103 10.04 2.93 11.78
N LYS A 104 11.10 3.74 11.73
CA LYS A 104 11.30 4.68 10.63
C LYS A 104 11.63 3.96 9.32
N THR A 105 10.96 4.36 8.25
CA THR A 105 11.30 4.01 6.87
C THR A 105 12.42 4.92 6.34
N ALA A 106 12.89 4.70 5.11
CA ALA A 106 13.82 5.58 4.42
C ALA A 106 13.28 7.01 4.18
N SER A 107 11.95 7.20 4.09
CA SER A 107 11.34 8.53 4.06
C SER A 107 11.38 9.24 5.42
N GLY A 108 11.64 8.49 6.50
CA GLY A 108 11.57 8.97 7.89
C GLY A 108 10.19 8.84 8.53
N GLU A 109 9.16 8.49 7.74
CA GLU A 109 7.82 8.15 8.23
C GLU A 109 7.89 6.89 9.12
N LEU A 110 6.98 6.76 10.10
CA LEU A 110 6.83 5.51 10.82
C LEU A 110 6.12 4.50 9.93
N TYR A 111 6.63 3.27 9.86
CA TYR A 111 5.98 2.20 9.13
C TYR A 111 4.70 1.77 9.85
N ASP A 112 3.58 1.90 9.15
CA ASP A 112 2.30 1.33 9.52
C ASP A 112 1.99 0.12 8.62
N MET A 113 1.88 -1.06 9.22
CA MET A 113 1.57 -2.29 8.47
C MET A 113 0.13 -2.32 7.95
N TYR A 114 -0.72 -1.44 8.47
CA TYR A 114 -2.09 -1.26 8.05
C TYR A 114 -2.29 -0.18 6.97
N ALA A 115 -1.24 0.56 6.64
CA ALA A 115 -1.26 1.53 5.54
C ALA A 115 -0.98 0.87 4.18
N MET A 116 -1.35 1.53 3.08
CA MET A 116 -1.04 1.10 1.71
C MET A 116 0.33 1.60 1.26
N THR A 117 1.39 1.04 1.82
CA THR A 117 2.80 1.43 1.54
C THR A 117 3.64 0.27 1.04
N ALA A 118 4.78 0.59 0.44
CA ALA A 118 5.78 -0.40 0.02
C ALA A 118 7.21 0.15 0.04
N ALA A 119 8.16 -0.78 0.13
CA ALA A 119 9.58 -0.56 -0.09
C ALA A 119 9.95 -0.93 -1.52
N HIS A 120 10.71 -0.07 -2.20
CA HIS A 120 11.30 -0.37 -3.51
C HIS A 120 12.77 0.10 -3.59
N PRO A 121 13.68 -0.64 -4.26
CA PRO A 121 15.10 -0.29 -4.29
C PRO A 121 15.37 1.04 -5.01
N THR A 122 14.67 1.29 -6.12
CA THR A 122 14.96 2.42 -7.03
C THR A 122 13.78 3.36 -7.35
N LEU A 123 12.51 3.04 -7.07
CA LEU A 123 11.44 4.00 -7.32
C LEU A 123 11.61 5.24 -6.42
N PRO A 124 11.28 6.46 -6.88
CA PRO A 124 11.47 7.67 -6.09
C PRO A 124 10.69 7.61 -4.78
N ILE A 125 11.17 8.30 -3.74
CA ILE A 125 10.44 8.47 -2.49
C ILE A 125 10.09 9.96 -2.30
N PRO A 126 8.82 10.31 -2.06
CA PRO A 126 7.66 9.46 -2.29
C PRO A 126 7.40 9.26 -3.78
N SER A 127 6.79 8.12 -4.12
CA SER A 127 6.12 7.88 -5.40
C SER A 127 5.00 6.89 -5.17
N TYR A 128 4.27 6.53 -6.23
CA TYR A 128 3.14 5.61 -6.17
C TYR A 128 3.31 4.52 -7.22
N ALA A 129 2.90 3.30 -6.89
CA ALA A 129 2.97 2.19 -7.80
C ALA A 129 1.71 1.32 -7.73
N ARG A 130 1.24 0.85 -8.88
CA ARG A 130 0.30 -0.26 -8.96
C ARG A 130 1.08 -1.56 -8.87
N VAL A 131 0.71 -2.40 -7.93
CA VAL A 131 1.24 -3.76 -7.77
C VAL A 131 0.13 -4.72 -8.16
N THR A 132 0.40 -5.60 -9.12
CA THR A 132 -0.56 -6.59 -9.60
C THR A 132 -0.02 -7.99 -9.38
N ALA A 133 -0.72 -8.83 -8.61
CA ALA A 133 -0.41 -10.25 -8.44
C ALA A 133 -0.71 -10.99 -9.76
N LEU A 134 0.31 -11.62 -10.35
CA LEU A 134 0.20 -12.19 -11.69
C LEU A 134 -0.64 -13.47 -11.75
N ASP A 135 -0.80 -14.16 -10.62
CA ASP A 135 -1.55 -15.41 -10.51
C ASP A 135 -3.07 -15.19 -10.49
N SER A 136 -3.52 -14.08 -9.92
CA SER A 136 -4.93 -13.78 -9.64
C SER A 136 -5.44 -12.53 -10.36
N GLY A 137 -4.54 -11.68 -10.86
CA GLY A 137 -4.88 -10.37 -11.43
C GLY A 137 -5.28 -9.33 -10.40
N ARG A 138 -5.31 -9.66 -9.09
CA ARG A 138 -5.59 -8.71 -8.01
C ARG A 138 -4.53 -7.61 -8.03
N SER A 139 -4.95 -6.35 -7.90
CA SER A 139 -4.04 -5.22 -7.87
C SER A 139 -4.38 -4.26 -6.74
N VAL A 140 -3.35 -3.52 -6.31
CA VAL A 140 -3.44 -2.45 -5.33
C VAL A 140 -2.52 -1.32 -5.73
N VAL A 141 -2.86 -0.09 -5.34
CA VAL A 141 -1.94 1.06 -5.39
C VAL A 141 -1.32 1.29 -4.02
N VAL A 142 0.00 1.41 -3.99
CA VAL A 142 0.80 1.67 -2.79
C VAL A 142 1.64 2.92 -2.94
N ARG A 143 1.89 3.62 -1.82
CA ARG A 143 2.90 4.67 -1.71
C ARG A 143 4.27 4.05 -1.46
N ILE A 144 5.26 4.38 -2.27
CA ILE A 144 6.65 4.04 -2.03
C ILE A 144 7.22 5.01 -1.01
N ASN A 145 7.52 4.53 0.19
CA ASN A 145 8.09 5.34 1.26
C ASN A 145 9.32 4.72 1.92
N ASP A 146 9.75 3.55 1.45
CA ASP A 146 10.91 2.85 2.00
C ASP A 146 11.83 2.25 0.92
N ARG A 147 13.03 1.84 1.33
CA ARG A 147 14.07 1.23 0.48
C ARG A 147 14.21 -0.27 0.75
N GLY A 148 14.64 -0.98 -0.27
CA GLY A 148 14.65 -2.44 -0.31
C GLY A 148 13.50 -2.96 -1.17
N PRO A 149 13.35 -4.28 -1.32
CA PRO A 149 14.20 -5.34 -0.78
C PRO A 149 15.61 -5.37 -1.36
N PHE A 150 16.58 -5.87 -0.59
CA PHE A 150 17.99 -5.98 -1.01
C PHE A 150 18.41 -7.42 -1.35
N HIS A 151 17.44 -8.32 -1.53
CA HIS A 151 17.69 -9.69 -1.96
C HIS A 151 17.46 -9.81 -3.47
N LYS A 152 18.40 -10.46 -4.18
CA LYS A 152 18.51 -10.45 -5.65
C LYS A 152 17.26 -10.90 -6.44
N ASN A 153 16.29 -11.53 -5.80
CA ASN A 153 15.08 -12.05 -6.45
C ASN A 153 13.79 -11.32 -6.04
N ARG A 154 13.85 -10.32 -5.15
CA ARG A 154 12.68 -9.57 -4.71
C ARG A 154 12.66 -8.19 -5.33
N LEU A 155 11.51 -7.82 -5.86
CA LEU A 155 11.27 -6.56 -6.55
C LEU A 155 10.72 -5.50 -5.62
N VAL A 156 9.79 -5.90 -4.75
CA VAL A 156 9.05 -5.00 -3.86
C VAL A 156 8.71 -5.73 -2.56
N ASP A 157 8.80 -5.03 -1.44
CA ASP A 157 8.22 -5.48 -0.19
C ASP A 157 7.01 -4.58 0.09
N VAL A 158 5.80 -5.13 0.22
CA VAL A 158 4.57 -4.37 0.46
C VAL A 158 4.15 -4.44 1.93
N SER A 159 3.27 -3.56 2.38
CA SER A 159 2.69 -3.64 3.73
C SER A 159 1.84 -4.90 3.93
N TYR A 160 1.53 -5.23 5.17
CA TYR A 160 0.66 -6.37 5.49
C TYR A 160 -0.74 -6.23 4.87
N THR A 161 -1.33 -5.04 4.88
CA THR A 161 -2.65 -4.80 4.26
C THR A 161 -2.61 -4.92 2.75
N ALA A 162 -1.57 -4.37 2.10
CA ALA A 162 -1.38 -4.55 0.67
C ALA A 162 -1.17 -6.03 0.31
N ALA A 163 -0.42 -6.78 1.12
CA ALA A 163 -0.24 -8.21 0.97
C ALA A 163 -1.57 -8.98 1.13
N HIS A 164 -2.41 -8.61 2.09
CA HIS A 164 -3.74 -9.19 2.28
C HIS A 164 -4.61 -8.99 1.04
N ARG A 165 -4.70 -7.75 0.56
CA ARG A 165 -5.49 -7.37 -0.61
C ARG A 165 -4.95 -7.92 -1.93
N LEU A 166 -3.69 -8.30 -1.99
CA LEU A 166 -3.09 -9.04 -3.10
C LEU A 166 -3.19 -10.58 -2.95
N GLY A 167 -3.61 -11.09 -1.78
CA GLY A 167 -3.67 -12.53 -1.51
C GLY A 167 -2.31 -13.20 -1.27
N LEU A 168 -1.33 -12.44 -0.78
CA LEU A 168 0.07 -12.89 -0.60
C LEU A 168 0.37 -13.42 0.80
N VAL A 169 -0.43 -13.07 1.81
CA VAL A 169 -0.13 -13.31 3.24
C VAL A 169 0.20 -14.78 3.52
N ALA A 170 -0.70 -15.70 3.14
CA ALA A 170 -0.53 -17.12 3.43
C ALA A 170 0.69 -17.76 2.75
N ARG A 171 1.10 -17.24 1.58
CA ARG A 171 2.24 -17.76 0.80
C ARG A 171 3.56 -17.04 1.15
N GLY A 172 3.49 -15.91 1.85
CA GLY A 172 4.62 -15.02 2.14
C GLY A 172 5.12 -14.21 0.94
N SER A 173 4.94 -14.69 -0.29
CA SER A 173 5.38 -14.04 -1.53
C SER A 173 4.56 -14.48 -2.75
N ALA A 174 4.58 -13.68 -3.81
CA ALA A 174 4.14 -14.10 -5.15
C ALA A 174 4.81 -13.28 -6.25
N ARG A 175 4.71 -13.75 -7.49
CA ARG A 175 5.10 -12.97 -8.66
C ARG A 175 4.12 -11.82 -8.86
N VAL A 176 4.66 -10.62 -9.03
CA VAL A 176 3.90 -9.40 -9.27
C VAL A 176 4.45 -8.64 -10.47
N ARG A 177 3.63 -7.75 -11.00
CA ARG A 177 4.04 -6.62 -11.83
C ARG A 177 3.95 -5.34 -11.01
N VAL A 178 5.00 -4.53 -11.05
CA VAL A 178 5.06 -3.20 -10.41
C VAL A 178 5.09 -2.15 -11.52
N GLU A 179 4.15 -1.21 -11.47
CA GLU A 179 4.00 -0.13 -12.45
C GLU A 179 4.00 1.21 -11.72
N SER A 180 5.00 2.06 -11.99
CA SER A 180 5.06 3.41 -11.41
C SER A 180 3.97 4.29 -12.00
N LEU A 181 3.24 4.97 -11.14
CA LEU A 181 2.11 5.81 -11.51
C LEU A 181 2.55 7.27 -11.62
N ASP A 182 2.14 7.93 -12.70
CA ASP A 182 2.21 9.38 -12.82
C ASP A 182 1.02 10.00 -12.07
N PRO A 183 1.24 10.80 -11.00
CA PRO A 183 0.15 11.45 -10.29
C PRO A 183 -0.75 12.34 -11.15
N ASP A 184 -0.24 12.92 -12.25
CA ASP A 184 -1.03 13.78 -13.13
C ASP A 184 -1.99 12.97 -14.03
N ALA A 185 -1.90 11.64 -13.99
CA ALA A 185 -2.81 10.69 -14.62
C ALA A 185 -3.97 10.25 -13.71
N TYR A 186 -4.09 10.78 -12.50
CA TYR A 186 -5.11 10.39 -11.52
C TYR A 186 -5.85 11.59 -10.93
N ASP A 187 -7.11 11.38 -10.54
CA ASP A 187 -7.89 12.37 -9.80
C ASP A 187 -7.61 12.31 -8.28
N THR A 188 -8.26 13.19 -7.51
CA THR A 188 -8.09 13.22 -6.04
C THR A 188 -8.68 12.02 -5.30
N ARG A 189 -9.43 11.15 -5.97
CA ARG A 189 -9.95 9.88 -5.45
C ARG A 189 -9.06 8.69 -5.82
N GLY A 190 -8.04 8.90 -6.65
CA GLY A 190 -7.15 7.85 -7.14
C GLY A 190 -7.69 7.12 -8.37
N GLU A 191 -8.70 7.68 -9.03
CA GLU A 191 -9.23 7.16 -10.29
C GLU A 191 -8.37 7.66 -11.46
N ALA A 192 -8.07 6.77 -12.40
CA ALA A 192 -7.31 7.13 -13.59
C ALA A 192 -8.11 8.13 -14.44
N LEU A 193 -7.43 9.18 -14.90
CA LEU A 193 -8.03 10.20 -15.74
C LEU A 193 -8.17 9.65 -17.17
N SER A 194 -9.42 9.51 -17.59
CA SER A 194 -9.77 9.14 -18.96
C SER A 194 -9.53 10.29 -19.93
N GLU A 195 -9.18 9.94 -21.16
CA GLU A 195 -9.25 10.85 -22.31
C GLU A 195 -10.68 11.36 -22.53
N GLY A 196 -10.79 12.47 -23.25
CA GLY A 196 -12.06 13.01 -23.70
C GLY A 196 -12.25 14.50 -23.44
N VAL A 197 -13.49 14.93 -23.58
CA VAL A 197 -13.91 16.33 -23.43
C VAL A 197 -14.48 16.55 -22.04
N PHE A 198 -14.06 17.64 -21.39
CA PHE A 198 -14.47 18.03 -20.04
C PHE A 198 -14.83 19.51 -20.00
N LEU A 199 -15.67 19.87 -19.04
CA LEU A 199 -15.84 21.27 -18.63
C LEU A 199 -15.10 21.49 -17.32
N GLN A 200 -14.12 22.38 -17.30
CA GLN A 200 -13.55 22.91 -16.07
C GLN A 200 -14.43 24.05 -15.57
N ILE A 201 -15.07 23.86 -14.41
CA ILE A 201 -16.06 24.78 -13.85
C ILE A 201 -15.43 25.71 -12.80
N GLY A 202 -14.36 25.25 -12.14
CA GLY A 202 -13.66 26.05 -11.14
C GLY A 202 -12.25 25.51 -10.85
N ALA A 203 -11.42 26.37 -10.26
CA ALA A 203 -10.08 26.04 -9.80
C ALA A 203 -9.84 26.70 -8.45
N PHE A 204 -9.50 25.91 -7.43
CA PHE A 204 -9.43 26.37 -6.04
C PHE A 204 -8.09 25.99 -5.41
N SER A 205 -7.52 26.89 -4.59
CA SER A 205 -6.33 26.57 -3.78
C SER A 205 -6.65 25.65 -2.59
N ARG A 206 -7.93 25.54 -2.19
CA ARG A 206 -8.40 24.70 -1.08
C ARG A 206 -9.31 23.60 -1.58
N ALA A 207 -9.08 22.38 -1.10
CA ALA A 207 -9.90 21.21 -1.42
C ALA A 207 -11.38 21.40 -1.02
N ASP A 208 -11.65 21.95 0.16
CA ASP A 208 -13.03 22.13 0.66
C ASP A 208 -13.89 22.98 -0.29
N ASN A 209 -13.32 24.04 -0.86
CA ASN A 209 -14.03 24.90 -1.80
C ASN A 209 -14.36 24.16 -3.10
N ALA A 210 -13.44 23.32 -3.58
CA ALA A 210 -13.70 22.48 -4.75
C ALA A 210 -14.84 21.48 -4.44
N GLN A 211 -14.82 20.84 -3.27
CA GLN A 211 -15.87 19.90 -2.85
C GLN A 211 -17.23 20.57 -2.68
N GLN A 212 -17.26 21.81 -2.15
CA GLN A 212 -18.49 22.60 -2.08
C GLN A 212 -19.07 22.87 -3.48
N LEU A 213 -18.22 23.16 -4.48
CA LEU A 213 -18.67 23.32 -5.86
C LEU A 213 -19.20 22.00 -6.44
N VAL A 214 -18.52 20.86 -6.21
CA VAL A 214 -19.02 19.54 -6.62
C VAL A 214 -20.42 19.28 -6.07
N ALA A 215 -20.62 19.50 -4.76
CA ALA A 215 -21.92 19.31 -4.12
C ALA A 215 -22.99 20.27 -4.67
N ARG A 216 -22.61 21.51 -5.01
CA ARG A 216 -23.52 22.49 -5.64
C ARG A 216 -23.90 22.07 -7.05
N LEU A 217 -22.97 21.56 -7.86
CA LEU A 217 -23.23 21.07 -9.20
C LEU A 217 -24.25 19.92 -9.20
N ALA A 218 -24.07 18.94 -8.32
CA ALA A 218 -24.98 17.80 -8.19
C ALA A 218 -26.42 18.24 -7.86
N ARG A 219 -26.59 19.20 -6.94
CA ARG A 219 -27.92 19.69 -6.52
C ARG A 219 -28.60 20.55 -7.59
N GLU A 220 -27.88 21.49 -8.20
CA GLU A 220 -28.49 22.54 -9.03
C GLU A 220 -28.62 22.13 -10.50
N LEU A 221 -27.73 21.25 -10.99
CA LEU A 221 -27.74 20.82 -12.39
C LEU A 221 -28.34 19.42 -12.58
N ALA A 222 -28.66 18.71 -11.50
CA ALA A 222 -29.08 17.31 -11.51
C ALA A 222 -28.14 16.42 -12.35
N VAL A 223 -26.84 16.78 -12.36
CA VAL A 223 -25.80 15.98 -13.02
C VAL A 223 -25.41 14.83 -12.10
N ASP A 224 -25.14 13.68 -12.71
CA ASP A 224 -24.62 12.53 -12.00
C ASP A 224 -23.30 12.91 -11.28
N PRO A 225 -23.20 12.70 -9.95
CA PRO A 225 -21.97 12.92 -9.20
C PRO A 225 -20.78 12.16 -9.78
N GLU A 226 -20.98 11.00 -10.42
CA GLU A 226 -19.90 10.23 -11.05
C GLU A 226 -19.28 10.95 -12.25
N ARG A 227 -20.02 11.86 -12.89
CA ARG A 227 -19.50 12.73 -13.96
C ARG A 227 -18.73 13.92 -13.43
N THR A 228 -18.69 14.14 -12.13
CA THR A 228 -17.95 15.26 -11.53
C THR A 228 -16.70 14.73 -10.84
N ARG A 229 -15.55 15.33 -11.15
CA ARG A 229 -14.28 15.00 -10.49
C ARG A 229 -13.50 16.23 -10.09
N VAL A 230 -12.60 16.02 -9.13
CA VAL A 230 -11.62 17.02 -8.71
C VAL A 230 -10.23 16.51 -9.06
N VAL A 231 -9.54 17.25 -9.92
CA VAL A 231 -8.16 16.98 -10.34
C VAL A 231 -7.23 17.99 -9.67
N LEU A 232 -6.14 17.52 -9.07
CA LEU A 232 -5.11 18.40 -8.52
C LEU A 232 -4.03 18.64 -9.58
N ARG A 233 -3.92 19.87 -10.07
CA ARG A 233 -2.91 20.26 -11.07
C ARG A 233 -2.42 21.68 -10.79
N ASP A 234 -1.11 21.89 -10.85
CA ASP A 234 -0.47 23.18 -10.57
C ASP A 234 -0.84 23.75 -9.19
N SER A 235 -0.97 22.88 -8.19
CA SER A 235 -1.44 23.22 -6.82
C SER A 235 -2.88 23.76 -6.75
N LEU A 236 -3.68 23.55 -7.79
CA LEU A 236 -5.09 23.92 -7.82
C LEU A 236 -5.98 22.67 -7.93
N HIS A 237 -7.03 22.65 -7.12
CA HIS A 237 -8.14 21.71 -7.20
C HIS A 237 -9.10 22.18 -8.30
N ARG A 238 -9.03 21.53 -9.45
CA ARG A 238 -9.84 21.83 -10.62
C ARG A 238 -11.07 20.93 -10.64
N VAL A 239 -12.25 21.55 -10.57
CA VAL A 239 -13.53 20.84 -10.65
C VAL A 239 -13.88 20.68 -12.12
N GLN A 240 -14.04 19.43 -12.54
CA GLN A 240 -14.36 19.07 -13.92
C GLN A 240 -15.66 18.27 -13.97
N LEU A 241 -16.46 18.53 -15.00
CA LEU A 241 -17.64 17.76 -15.36
C LEU A 241 -17.37 17.04 -16.69
N GLY A 242 -17.73 15.76 -16.79
CA GLY A 242 -17.51 14.90 -17.97
C GLY A 242 -17.09 13.47 -17.57
N PRO A 243 -16.55 12.66 -18.50
CA PRO A 243 -16.33 13.00 -19.91
C PRO A 243 -17.64 13.25 -20.64
N TYR A 244 -17.57 14.07 -21.68
CA TYR A 244 -18.66 14.28 -22.65
C TYR A 244 -18.43 13.42 -23.89
N SER A 245 -19.54 12.95 -24.47
CA SER A 245 -19.52 12.19 -25.72
C SER A 245 -19.29 13.09 -26.94
N SER A 246 -19.61 14.38 -26.84
CA SER A 246 -19.44 15.38 -27.90
C SER A 246 -19.24 16.79 -27.34
N ASP A 247 -18.73 17.69 -28.18
CA ASP A 247 -18.62 19.11 -27.84
C ASP A 247 -20.01 19.74 -27.60
N ASP A 248 -21.04 19.35 -28.37
CA ASP A 248 -22.39 19.91 -28.23
C ASP A 248 -23.01 19.61 -26.85
N GLU A 249 -22.79 18.39 -26.33
CA GLU A 249 -23.22 18.01 -24.98
C GLU A 249 -22.50 18.87 -23.92
N ALA A 250 -21.19 19.06 -24.07
CA ALA A 250 -20.40 19.92 -23.20
C ALA A 250 -20.86 21.39 -23.28
N LEU A 251 -21.22 21.88 -24.46
CA LEU A 251 -21.72 23.25 -24.65
C LEU A 251 -23.10 23.45 -24.02
N ALA A 252 -23.98 22.45 -24.09
CA ALA A 252 -25.29 22.48 -23.44
C ALA A 252 -25.14 22.54 -21.91
N ASP A 253 -24.26 21.72 -21.32
CA ASP A 253 -24.00 21.75 -19.88
C ASP A 253 -23.32 23.05 -19.45
N ARG A 254 -22.42 23.60 -20.27
CA ARG A 254 -21.82 24.92 -20.05
C ARG A 254 -22.87 26.02 -19.97
N ALA A 255 -23.90 25.99 -20.83
CA ALA A 255 -25.01 26.94 -20.77
C ALA A 255 -25.81 26.80 -19.48
N ARG A 256 -26.10 25.58 -19.03
CA ARG A 256 -26.80 25.33 -17.75
C ARG A 256 -25.98 25.77 -16.54
N VAL A 257 -24.67 25.52 -16.54
CA VAL A 257 -23.74 26.03 -15.51
C VAL A 257 -23.81 27.56 -15.43
N ARG A 258 -23.78 28.24 -16.57
CA ARG A 258 -23.90 29.70 -16.63
C ARG A 258 -25.23 30.17 -16.07
N GLU A 259 -26.34 29.63 -16.56
CA GLU A 259 -27.69 30.08 -16.25
C GLU A 259 -28.04 29.86 -14.77
N ARG A 260 -27.71 28.69 -14.21
CA ARG A 260 -28.13 28.31 -12.86
C ARG A 260 -27.15 28.69 -11.76
N LEU A 261 -25.86 28.78 -12.08
CA LEU A 261 -24.81 28.97 -11.07
C LEU A 261 -24.08 30.30 -11.20
N ASP A 262 -24.28 31.03 -12.30
CA ASP A 262 -23.51 32.22 -12.70
C ASP A 262 -21.98 31.94 -12.73
N LEU A 263 -21.61 30.77 -13.27
CA LEU A 263 -20.22 30.34 -13.39
C LEU A 263 -19.80 30.23 -14.86
N ASN A 264 -18.54 30.54 -15.12
CA ASN A 264 -17.90 30.31 -16.41
C ASN A 264 -17.31 28.90 -16.40
N ALA A 265 -17.69 28.05 -17.34
CA ALA A 265 -16.99 26.79 -17.57
C ALA A 265 -16.17 26.83 -18.87
N VAL A 266 -14.96 26.26 -18.82
CA VAL A 266 -14.03 26.21 -19.94
C VAL A 266 -13.95 24.78 -20.45
N LEU A 267 -14.03 24.60 -21.77
CA LEU A 267 -13.87 23.29 -22.39
C LEU A 267 -12.39 22.88 -22.35
N VAL A 268 -12.12 21.68 -21.85
CA VAL A 268 -10.79 21.10 -21.71
C VAL A 268 -10.80 19.75 -22.42
N ARG A 269 -9.84 19.54 -23.31
CA ARG A 269 -9.60 18.24 -23.94
C ARG A 269 -8.41 17.58 -23.28
N ARG A 270 -8.55 16.30 -22.96
CA ARG A 270 -7.45 15.46 -22.49
C ARG A 270 -7.17 14.42 -23.56
N ASP A 271 -6.00 14.56 -24.16
CA ASP A 271 -5.43 13.60 -25.10
C ASP A 271 -4.55 12.60 -24.32
N GLY A 272 -4.42 11.38 -24.85
CA GLY A 272 -3.65 10.27 -24.25
C GLY A 272 -2.15 10.36 -24.44
#